data_AF-A0A438IKD0-F1
#
_entry.id   AF-A0A438IKD0-F1
#
_cell.length_a   1.000
_cell.length_b   1.000
_cell.length_c   1.000
_cell.angle_alpha   90.00
_cell.angle_beta   90.00
_cell.angle_gamma   90.00
#
_symmetry.space_group_name_H-M   'P 1'
#
loop_
_entity.id
_entity.type
_entity.pdbx_description
1 polymer ?
#
loop_
_entity_poly.entity_id
_entity_poly.type
_entity_poly.pdbx_seq_one_letter_code
_entity_poly.pdbx_strand_id
1 'polypeptide(L)'
;MIVCQGCERHGAISLIPRHGTPLSQHHYTEVDLMLFNYNGLLPVDYSFNSGWLSSGKEIHVDLSMREYMDVIDGEEISITKLKAKFVSYWG
;
A
#
# COMPACT_ATOMS: atom_id res chain seq x y z
N MET A 1 -7.88 -10.83 15.02
CA MET A 1 -6.81 -11.42 15.85
C MET A 1 -6.43 -12.75 15.22
N ILE A 2 -5.14 -12.95 14.94
CA ILE A 2 -4.60 -14.16 14.29
C ILE A 2 -3.79 -14.92 15.33
N VAL A 3 -3.85 -16.25 15.34
CA VAL A 3 -3.04 -17.09 16.22
C VAL A 3 -1.93 -17.74 15.40
N CYS A 4 -0.68 -17.60 15.83
CA CYS A 4 0.45 -18.24 15.17
C CYS A 4 0.36 -19.77 15.33
N GLN A 5 0.35 -20.49 14.21
CA GLN A 5 0.25 -21.96 14.23
C GLN A 5 1.48 -22.67 14.83
N GLY A 6 2.65 -22.01 14.85
CA GLY A 6 3.89 -22.60 15.35
C GLY A 6 4.20 -22.32 16.83
N CYS A 7 3.58 -21.31 17.44
CA CYS A 7 3.88 -20.93 18.83
C CYS A 7 2.67 -20.44 19.63
N GLU A 8 1.46 -20.53 19.06
CA GLU A 8 0.18 -20.18 19.68
C GLU A 8 0.05 -18.70 20.11
N ARG A 9 1.05 -17.86 19.79
CA ARG A 9 1.02 -16.44 20.11
C ARG A 9 -0.09 -15.74 19.32
N HIS A 10 -0.85 -14.91 20.02
CA HIS A 10 -1.84 -14.03 19.43
C HIS A 10 -1.17 -12.80 18.81
N GLY A 11 -1.60 -12.49 17.59
CA GLY A 11 -1.14 -11.36 16.80
C GLY A 11 -2.30 -10.50 16.29
N ALA A 12 -2.05 -9.21 16.15
CA ALA A 12 -2.96 -8.26 15.53
C ALA A 12 -2.19 -7.20 14.75
N ILE A 13 -2.79 -6.73 13.66
CA ILE A 13 -2.34 -5.58 12.89
C ILE A 13 -3.59 -4.76 12.54
N SER A 14 -3.50 -3.44 12.63
CA SER A 14 -4.56 -2.52 12.25
C SER A 14 -3.98 -1.30 11.55
N LEU A 15 -4.60 -0.87 10.47
CA LEU A 15 -4.29 0.40 9.83
C LEU A 15 -4.61 1.55 10.79
N ILE A 16 -3.72 2.53 10.91
CA ILE A 16 -4.00 3.78 11.63
C ILE A 16 -4.63 4.77 10.64
N PRO A 17 -5.91 5.13 10.79
CA PRO A 17 -6.57 6.03 9.86
C PRO A 17 -5.90 7.40 9.81
N ARG A 18 -5.99 8.08 8.66
CA ARG A 18 -5.46 9.43 8.44
C ARG A 18 -3.93 9.55 8.48
N HIS A 19 -3.21 8.43 8.49
CA HIS A 19 -1.77 8.39 8.28
C HIS A 19 -1.44 7.87 6.87
N GLY A 20 -0.40 8.44 6.29
CA GLY A 20 0.06 8.13 4.94
C GLY A 20 -0.29 9.20 3.92
N THR A 21 0.30 9.07 2.74
CA THR A 21 0.23 10.04 1.64
C THR A 21 -0.21 9.31 0.36
N PRO A 22 -1.26 9.79 -0.34
CA PRO A 22 -1.62 9.26 -1.65
C PRO A 22 -0.45 9.37 -2.64
N LEU A 23 -0.25 8.36 -3.48
CA LEU A 23 0.77 8.43 -4.52
C LEU A 23 0.41 9.52 -5.55
N SER A 24 1.42 10.23 -6.04
CA SER A 24 1.26 11.28 -7.04
C SER A 24 2.50 11.35 -7.93
N GLN A 25 2.37 11.95 -9.11
CA GLN A 25 3.48 12.17 -10.03
C GLN A 25 4.62 13.03 -9.47
N HIS A 26 4.37 13.78 -8.38
CA HIS A 26 5.38 14.61 -7.74
C HIS A 26 6.24 13.83 -6.73
N HIS A 27 5.91 12.57 -6.47
CA HIS A 27 6.70 11.69 -5.63
C HIS A 27 7.80 11.01 -6.43
N TYR A 28 8.94 11.68 -6.53
CA TYR A 28 10.15 11.15 -7.13
C TYR A 28 10.97 10.26 -6.17
N THR A 29 10.52 10.15 -4.91
CA THR A 29 11.16 9.39 -3.83
C THR A 29 10.15 8.50 -3.12
N GLU A 30 10.63 7.67 -2.19
CA GLU A 30 9.77 6.90 -1.29
C GLU A 30 8.86 7.84 -0.48
N VAL A 31 7.62 7.41 -0.26
CA VAL A 31 6.63 8.10 0.57
C VAL A 31 5.98 7.13 1.54
N ASP A 32 5.55 7.64 2.69
CA ASP A 32 4.79 6.85 3.66
C ASP A 32 3.37 6.67 3.13
N LEU A 33 3.04 5.46 2.68
CA LEU A 33 1.73 5.14 2.10
C LEU A 33 0.68 4.85 3.19
N MET A 34 1.07 4.10 4.21
CA MET A 34 0.20 3.62 5.29
C MET A 34 1.01 3.49 6.58
N LEU A 35 0.35 3.67 7.71
CA LEU A 35 0.92 3.36 9.03
C LEU A 35 0.09 2.28 9.71
N PHE A 36 0.76 1.27 10.27
CA PHE A 36 0.12 0.17 10.97
C PHE A 36 0.48 0.19 12.45
N ASN A 37 -0.51 0.00 13.31
CA ASN A 37 -0.30 -0.45 14.67
C ASN A 37 -0.27 -1.98 14.67
N TYR A 38 0.76 -2.57 15.26
CA TYR A 38 0.90 -4.03 15.32
C TYR A 38 1.17 -4.50 16.75
N ASN A 39 0.65 -5.68 17.07
CA ASN A 39 0.93 -6.41 18.30
C ASN A 39 1.23 -7.87 17.94
N GLY A 40 2.50 -8.26 17.99
CA GLY A 40 2.91 -9.65 17.75
C GLY A 40 2.77 -10.16 16.30
N LEU A 41 2.30 -9.34 15.36
CA LEU A 41 2.13 -9.67 13.94
C LEU A 41 2.75 -8.57 13.06
N LEU A 42 3.96 -8.81 12.57
CA LEU A 42 4.68 -7.87 11.71
C LEU A 42 4.34 -8.11 10.24
N PRO A 43 4.00 -7.06 9.46
CA PRO A 43 3.91 -7.19 8.01
C PRO A 43 5.32 -7.26 7.41
N VAL A 44 5.52 -8.15 6.45
CA VAL A 44 6.84 -8.39 5.82
C VAL A 44 6.85 -8.17 4.31
N ASP A 45 5.68 -8.17 3.67
CA ASP A 45 5.51 -7.91 2.24
C ASP A 45 4.17 -7.20 1.98
N TYR A 46 4.07 -6.52 0.84
CA TYR A 46 2.89 -5.75 0.46
C TYR A 46 2.49 -6.07 -0.98
N SER A 47 1.24 -6.48 -1.16
CA SER A 47 0.62 -6.66 -2.47
C SER A 47 -0.32 -5.50 -2.75
N PHE A 48 -0.05 -4.74 -3.82
CA PHE A 48 -0.85 -3.57 -4.16
C PHE A 48 -2.27 -3.96 -4.60
N ASN A 49 -2.43 -5.07 -5.33
CA ASN A 49 -3.73 -5.59 -5.80
C ASN A 49 -4.61 -4.54 -6.52
N SER A 50 -5.90 -4.84 -6.67
CA SER A 50 -6.94 -3.94 -7.19
C SER A 50 -7.58 -3.07 -6.10
N GLY A 51 -8.32 -2.05 -6.52
CA GLY A 51 -9.13 -1.20 -5.62
C GLY A 51 -8.52 0.16 -5.32
N TRP A 52 -7.44 0.52 -6.03
CA TRP A 52 -6.91 1.88 -6.02
C TRP A 52 -7.85 2.83 -6.74
N LEU A 53 -7.79 4.10 -6.36
CA LEU A 53 -8.51 5.20 -7.01
C LEU A 53 -7.48 6.17 -7.59
N SER A 54 -7.77 6.73 -8.77
CA SER A 54 -6.91 7.73 -9.41
C SER A 54 -7.67 9.05 -9.54
N SER A 55 -7.05 10.15 -9.11
CA SER A 55 -7.56 11.52 -9.29
C SER A 55 -9.01 11.74 -8.84
N GLY A 56 -9.45 11.04 -7.79
CA GLY A 56 -10.82 11.14 -7.27
C GLY A 56 -11.90 10.53 -8.17
N LYS A 57 -11.51 9.93 -9.31
CA LYS A 57 -12.38 9.09 -10.13
C LYS A 57 -12.17 7.63 -9.75
N GLU A 58 -13.27 6.89 -9.70
CA GLU A 58 -13.24 5.46 -9.50
C GLU A 58 -12.71 4.77 -10.75
N ILE A 59 -11.40 4.64 -10.80
CA ILE A 59 -10.71 3.83 -11.78
C ILE A 59 -10.15 2.68 -10.98
N HIS A 60 -10.74 1.50 -11.14
CA HIS A 60 -10.27 0.30 -10.47
C HIS A 60 -8.95 -0.15 -11.08
N VAL A 61 -7.87 0.51 -10.67
CA VAL A 61 -6.51 0.17 -11.09
C VAL A 61 -6.11 -1.11 -10.36
N ASP A 62 -5.77 -2.14 -11.12
CA ASP A 62 -5.07 -3.32 -10.61
C ASP A 62 -3.56 -3.11 -10.69
N LEU A 63 -2.91 -3.13 -9.53
CA LEU A 63 -1.47 -2.99 -9.36
C LEU A 63 -0.82 -4.29 -8.87
N SER A 64 -1.51 -5.44 -9.00
CA SER A 64 -0.98 -6.76 -8.67
C SER A 64 0.37 -7.05 -9.34
N MET A 65 0.53 -6.61 -10.59
CA MET A 65 1.76 -6.74 -11.38
C MET A 65 2.79 -5.63 -11.14
N ARG A 66 2.51 -4.69 -10.21
CA ARG A 66 3.36 -3.53 -9.87
C ARG A 66 3.58 -2.53 -11.01
N GLU A 67 2.81 -2.69 -12.08
CA GLU A 67 2.82 -1.87 -13.28
C GLU A 67 1.37 -1.69 -13.75
N TYR A 68 1.09 -0.54 -14.33
CA TYR A 68 -0.20 -0.20 -14.94
C TYR A 68 0.02 0.82 -16.05
N MET A 69 -0.70 0.67 -17.14
CA MET A 69 -0.67 1.61 -18.25
C MET A 69 -2.05 1.68 -18.87
N ASP A 70 -2.60 2.88 -18.99
CA ASP A 70 -3.91 3.11 -19.58
C ASP A 70 -4.03 4.55 -20.11
N VAL A 71 -5.05 4.81 -20.92
CA VAL A 71 -5.38 6.16 -21.41
C VAL A 71 -6.71 6.59 -20.79
N ILE A 72 -6.65 7.56 -19.90
CA ILE A 72 -7.80 8.04 -19.12
C ILE A 72 -8.06 9.49 -19.53
N ASP A 73 -9.26 9.76 -20.03
CA ASP A 73 -9.66 11.08 -20.54
C ASP A 73 -8.70 11.66 -21.62
N GLY A 74 -8.02 10.78 -22.37
CA GLY A 74 -7.05 11.17 -23.39
C GLY A 74 -5.63 11.41 -22.86
N GLU A 75 -5.38 11.19 -21.57
CA GLU A 75 -4.06 11.25 -20.96
C GLU A 75 -3.52 9.83 -20.71
N GLU A 76 -2.28 9.56 -21.16
CA GLU A 76 -1.60 8.31 -20.86
C GLU A 76 -1.10 8.32 -19.42
N ILE A 77 -1.62 7.39 -18.62
CA ILE A 77 -1.20 7.19 -17.24
C ILE A 77 -0.38 5.92 -17.19
N SER A 78 0.89 6.05 -16.77
CA SER A 78 1.79 4.92 -16.57
C SER A 78 2.33 4.89 -15.14
N ILE A 79 2.26 3.71 -14.54
CA ILE A 79 2.84 3.37 -13.25
C ILE A 79 3.76 2.19 -13.53
N THR A 80 5.03 2.29 -13.16
CA THR A 80 5.99 1.21 -13.40
C THR A 80 6.83 0.94 -12.17
N LYS A 81 7.23 -0.33 -11.99
CA LYS A 81 8.22 -0.77 -10.99
C LYS A 81 7.88 -0.33 -9.56
N LEU A 82 6.61 -0.38 -9.17
CA LEU A 82 6.22 -0.08 -7.80
C LEU A 82 6.96 -0.99 -6.80
N LYS A 83 7.42 -0.38 -5.73
CA LYS A 83 8.12 -1.05 -4.62
C LYS A 83 7.53 -0.58 -3.32
N ALA A 84 7.49 -1.49 -2.36
CA ALA A 84 7.09 -1.21 -1.00
C ALA A 84 8.09 -1.84 -0.04
N LYS A 85 8.26 -1.22 1.13
CA LYS A 85 9.00 -1.77 2.26
C LYS A 85 8.34 -1.31 3.54
N PHE A 86 8.50 -2.10 4.60
CA PHE A 86 8.11 -1.69 5.95
C PHE A 86 9.33 -1.11 6.67
N VAL A 87 9.15 0.06 7.28
CA VAL A 87 10.15 0.70 8.14
C VAL A 87 9.53 0.98 9.51
N SER A 88 10.35 0.96 10.56
CA SER A 88 9.89 1.36 11.89
C SER A 88 9.58 2.86 11.91
N TYR A 89 8.42 3.21 12.47
CA TYR A 89 8.01 4.60 12.65
C TYR A 89 8.41 5.08 14.05
N TRP A 90 9.16 6.18 14.13
CA TRP A 90 9.74 6.66 15.38
C TRP A 90 9.07 7.91 15.97
N GLY A 91 8.09 8.49 15.29
CA GLY A 91 7.36 9.68 15.76
C GLY A 91 8.11 10.98 15.48
#